data_AF-A0A497II65-F1
#
_entry.id   AF-A0A497II65-F1
#
_cell.length_a   1.000
_cell.length_b   1.000
_cell.length_c   1.000
_cell.angle_alpha   90.00
_cell.angle_beta   90.00
_cell.angle_gamma   90.00
#
_symmetry.space_group_name_H-M   'P 1'
#
loop_
_entity.id
_entity.type
_entity.pdbx_description
1 polymer ?
#
loop_
_entity_poly.entity_id
_entity_poly.type
_entity_poly.pdbx_seq_one_letter_code
_entity_poly.pdbx_strand_id
1 'polypeptide(L)'
;MIGESMPEELIKETDKALHTGIDRLLAKVYANKSVKIKDIVKELQIPDEKAEEWANILADHELIDIKYSPISGMVLESKPGKAYDPKRGVYDLPKKEE
;
A
#
# COMPACT_ATOMS: atom_id res chain seq x y z
N MET A 1 22.05 -5.83 30.76
CA MET A 1 21.68 -5.05 29.56
C MET A 1 21.92 -5.94 28.37
N ILE A 2 20.88 -6.60 27.86
CA ILE A 2 20.99 -7.46 26.70
C ILE A 2 20.43 -6.64 25.55
N GLY A 3 21.33 -6.14 24.70
CA GLY A 3 20.95 -5.57 23.42
C GLY A 3 20.50 -6.72 22.54
N GLU A 4 19.19 -6.92 22.46
CA GLU A 4 18.57 -7.88 21.55
C GLU A 4 18.67 -7.31 20.13
N SER A 5 19.82 -7.54 19.50
CA SER A 5 19.98 -7.39 18.06
C SER A 5 18.99 -8.31 17.35
N MET A 6 18.03 -7.70 16.66
CA MET A 6 17.01 -8.39 15.87
C MET A 6 17.68 -9.29 14.81
N PRO A 7 17.25 -10.54 14.63
CA PRO A 7 17.88 -11.46 13.68
C PRO A 7 17.55 -11.08 12.23
N GLU A 8 18.61 -10.92 11.42
CA GLU A 8 18.59 -10.62 9.98
C GLU A 8 17.99 -11.75 9.10
N GLU A 9 17.44 -12.82 9.70
CA GLU A 9 16.93 -13.99 8.98
C GLU A 9 15.46 -13.88 8.52
N LEU A 10 14.82 -12.72 8.70
CA LEU A 10 13.41 -12.51 8.36
C LEU A 10 13.11 -12.27 6.86
N ILE A 11 14.12 -12.33 5.99
CA ILE A 11 14.01 -11.85 4.60
C ILE A 11 13.74 -12.98 3.57
N LYS A 12 13.81 -14.27 3.95
CA LYS A 12 13.88 -15.36 2.94
C LYS A 12 12.66 -16.27 2.75
N GLU A 13 11.54 -16.05 3.44
CA GLU A 13 10.36 -16.95 3.32
C GLU A 13 9.01 -16.25 3.09
N THR A 14 8.98 -15.03 2.56
CA THR A 14 7.75 -14.32 2.17
C THR A 14 7.29 -14.59 0.73
N ASP A 15 7.76 -15.66 0.08
CA ASP A 15 7.46 -15.94 -1.35
C ASP A 15 6.05 -16.51 -1.63
N LYS A 16 5.23 -16.73 -0.58
CA LYS A 16 3.89 -17.36 -0.71
C LYS A 16 2.70 -16.51 -0.25
N ALA A 17 2.90 -15.28 0.20
CA ALA A 17 1.82 -14.39 0.59
C ALA A 17 1.29 -13.65 -0.65
N LEU A 18 0.32 -14.26 -1.35
CA LEU A 18 -0.54 -13.66 -2.39
C LEU A 18 0.02 -12.37 -3.02
N HIS A 19 1.06 -12.49 -3.85
CA HIS A 19 1.62 -11.37 -4.60
C HIS A 19 0.72 -11.02 -5.80
N THR A 20 -0.51 -10.55 -5.56
CA THR A 20 -1.33 -10.05 -6.64
C THR A 20 -0.94 -8.61 -7.01
N GLY A 21 -1.31 -8.14 -8.20
CA GLY A 21 -0.99 -6.78 -8.62
C GLY A 21 -1.66 -5.70 -7.75
N ILE A 22 -2.81 -6.00 -7.13
CA ILE A 22 -3.52 -5.09 -6.23
C ILE A 22 -2.79 -4.94 -4.88
N ASP A 23 -2.20 -6.00 -4.35
CA ASP A 23 -1.35 -5.94 -3.14
C ASP A 23 -0.11 -5.09 -3.37
N ARG A 24 0.52 -5.20 -4.56
CA ARG A 24 1.66 -4.36 -4.95
C ARG A 24 1.28 -2.88 -5.03
N LEU A 25 0.12 -2.58 -5.59
CA LEU A 25 -0.41 -1.21 -5.65
C LEU A 25 -0.62 -0.67 -4.23
N LEU A 26 -1.28 -1.44 -3.36
CA LEU A 26 -1.53 -1.06 -1.97
C LEU A 26 -0.22 -0.80 -1.21
N ALA A 27 0.74 -1.73 -1.29
CA ALA A 27 2.05 -1.59 -0.68
C ALA A 27 2.77 -0.31 -1.15
N LYS A 28 2.68 0.01 -2.45
CA LYS A 28 3.31 1.20 -3.02
C LYS A 28 2.70 2.49 -2.49
N VAL A 29 1.37 2.54 -2.37
CA VAL A 29 0.64 3.69 -1.82
C VAL A 29 1.03 3.92 -0.36
N TYR A 30 1.09 2.86 0.46
CA TYR A 30 1.50 2.97 1.86
C TYR A 30 2.99 3.32 2.02
N ALA A 31 3.86 2.82 1.15
CA ALA A 31 5.28 3.15 1.18
C ALA A 31 5.57 4.63 0.83
N ASN A 32 4.83 5.21 -0.11
CA ASN A 32 5.06 6.58 -0.59
C ASN A 32 4.09 7.61 0.00
N LYS A 33 3.12 7.16 0.80
CA LYS A 33 1.95 7.92 1.31
C LYS A 33 0.99 8.44 0.24
N SER A 34 1.50 8.85 -0.91
CA SER A 34 0.73 9.35 -2.04
C SER A 34 1.37 8.92 -3.37
N VAL A 35 0.59 8.33 -4.28
CA VAL A 35 1.10 7.86 -5.58
C VAL A 35 0.09 8.21 -6.68
N LYS A 36 0.57 8.55 -7.87
CA LYS A 36 -0.29 8.81 -9.03
C LYS A 36 -0.67 7.50 -9.69
N ILE A 37 -1.94 7.34 -10.10
CA ILE A 37 -2.40 6.12 -10.79
C ILE A 37 -1.54 5.81 -12.04
N LYS A 38 -1.15 6.87 -12.78
CA LYS A 38 -0.32 6.76 -13.98
C LYS A 38 1.09 6.20 -13.71
N ASP A 39 1.61 6.40 -12.51
CA ASP A 39 2.91 5.85 -12.11
C ASP A 39 2.78 4.34 -11.86
N ILE A 40 1.70 3.94 -11.17
CA ILE A 40 1.33 2.54 -10.94
C ILE A 40 1.11 1.79 -12.27
N VAL A 41 0.38 2.38 -13.21
CA VAL A 41 0.12 1.81 -14.54
C VAL A 41 1.43 1.49 -15.26
N LYS A 42 2.41 2.40 -15.22
CA LYS A 42 3.72 2.22 -15.83
C LYS A 42 4.56 1.18 -15.11
N GLU A 43 4.55 1.19 -13.78
CA GLU A 43 5.36 0.30 -12.95
C GLU A 43 4.85 -1.14 -12.99
N LEU A 44 3.53 -1.33 -12.89
CA LEU A 44 2.89 -2.65 -12.91
C LEU A 44 2.58 -3.14 -14.33
N GLN A 45 2.77 -2.30 -15.35
CA GLN A 45 2.48 -2.59 -16.76
C GLN A 45 1.06 -3.15 -16.97
N ILE A 46 0.09 -2.55 -16.28
CA ILE A 46 -1.33 -2.90 -16.35
C ILE A 46 -2.10 -1.85 -17.15
N PRO A 47 -3.25 -2.18 -17.75
CA PRO A 47 -4.11 -1.18 -18.38
C PRO A 47 -4.67 -0.19 -17.33
N ASP A 48 -4.87 1.07 -17.73
CA ASP A 48 -5.39 2.16 -16.87
C ASP A 48 -6.70 1.73 -16.18
N GLU A 49 -7.63 1.16 -16.95
CA GLU A 49 -8.92 0.66 -16.45
C GLU A 49 -8.77 -0.31 -15.27
N LYS A 50 -7.77 -1.19 -15.33
CA LYS A 50 -7.52 -2.19 -14.27
C LYS A 50 -6.88 -1.55 -13.04
N ALA A 51 -5.99 -0.58 -13.24
CA ALA A 51 -5.44 0.18 -12.13
C ALA A 51 -6.53 0.97 -11.41
N GLU A 52 -7.43 1.61 -12.17
CA GLU A 52 -8.58 2.35 -11.64
C GLU A 52 -9.55 1.43 -10.92
N GLU A 53 -9.86 0.26 -11.47
CA GLU A 53 -10.70 -0.75 -10.80
C GLU A 53 -10.08 -1.16 -9.45
N TRP A 54 -8.79 -1.47 -9.42
CA TRP A 54 -8.09 -1.82 -8.18
C TRP A 54 -8.08 -0.67 -7.18
N ALA A 55 -7.84 0.55 -7.63
CA ALA A 55 -7.90 1.73 -6.77
C ALA A 55 -9.29 1.90 -6.14
N ASN A 56 -10.35 1.75 -6.95
CA ASN A 56 -11.73 1.82 -6.45
C ASN A 56 -12.03 0.72 -5.43
N ILE A 57 -11.61 -0.53 -5.68
CA ILE A 57 -11.77 -1.64 -4.72
C ILE A 57 -11.08 -1.31 -3.40
N LEU A 58 -9.82 -0.83 -3.45
CA LEU A 58 -9.08 -0.48 -2.24
C LEU A 58 -9.69 0.71 -1.49
N ALA A 59 -10.29 1.65 -2.20
CA ALA A 59 -10.99 2.78 -1.60
C ALA A 59 -12.32 2.38 -0.98
N ASP A 60 -13.08 1.49 -1.63
CA ASP A 60 -14.34 0.93 -1.13
C ASP A 60 -14.13 0.17 0.18
N HIS A 61 -13.04 -0.59 0.27
CA HIS A 61 -12.61 -1.25 1.51
C HIS A 61 -11.93 -0.32 2.53
N GLU A 62 -11.96 0.99 2.31
CA GLU A 62 -11.36 2.01 3.18
C GLU A 62 -9.86 1.79 3.46
N LEU A 63 -9.14 1.18 2.52
CA LEU A 63 -7.71 0.91 2.62
C LEU A 63 -6.89 2.10 2.10
N ILE A 64 -7.39 2.81 1.10
CA ILE A 64 -6.77 4.02 0.54
C ILE A 64 -7.82 5.11 0.33
N ASP A 65 -7.36 6.33 0.08
CA ASP A 65 -8.17 7.47 -0.36
C ASP A 65 -7.83 7.79 -1.82
N ILE A 66 -8.85 8.12 -2.62
CA ILE A 66 -8.68 8.56 -4.00
C ILE A 66 -8.92 10.07 -4.04
N LYS A 67 -7.93 10.83 -4.51
CA LYS A 67 -8.06 12.26 -4.79
C LYS A 67 -7.88 12.54 -6.27
N TYR A 68 -8.69 13.45 -6.80
CA TYR A 68 -8.56 13.92 -8.18
C TYR A 68 -7.86 15.27 -8.19
N SER A 69 -6.65 15.32 -8.74
CA SER A 69 -5.91 16.55 -8.95
C SER A 69 -6.06 17.02 -10.40
N PRO A 70 -6.39 18.29 -10.67
CA PRO A 70 -6.56 18.81 -12.03
C PRO A 70 -5.29 18.72 -12.88
N ILE A 71 -4.11 18.71 -12.25
CA ILE A 71 -2.81 18.68 -12.92
C ILE A 71 -2.30 17.24 -13.12
N SER A 72 -2.56 16.36 -12.15
CA SER A 72 -1.95 15.02 -12.09
C SER A 72 -2.92 13.86 -12.32
N GLY A 73 -4.23 14.15 -12.42
CA GLY A 73 -5.28 13.14 -12.51
C GLY A 73 -5.54 12.47 -11.16
N MET A 74 -5.89 11.19 -11.20
CA MET A 74 -6.17 10.38 -10.01
C MET A 74 -4.89 10.11 -9.20
N VAL A 75 -4.95 10.43 -7.92
CA VAL A 75 -3.90 10.27 -6.93
C VAL A 75 -4.44 9.39 -5.81
N LEU A 76 -3.68 8.37 -5.46
CA LEU A 76 -3.98 7.42 -4.39
C LEU A 76 -3.20 7.84 -3.14
N GLU A 77 -3.89 8.02 -2.03
CA GLU A 77 -3.31 8.35 -0.73
C GLU A 77 -3.54 7.21 0.27
N SER A 78 -2.54 6.93 1.11
CA SER A 78 -2.70 6.01 2.24
C SER A 78 -3.57 6.66 3.32
N LYS A 79 -4.46 5.90 3.96
CA LYS A 79 -5.23 6.44 5.10
C LYS A 79 -4.32 6.73 6.29
N PRO A 80 -4.43 7.92 6.92
CA PRO A 80 -3.67 8.26 8.11
C PRO A 80 -4.09 7.36 9.29
N GLY A 81 -3.12 6.91 10.07
CA GLY A 81 -3.36 6.02 11.22
C GLY A 81 -3.50 4.54 10.85
N LYS A 82 -3.45 4.18 9.57
CA LYS A 82 -3.37 2.78 9.13
C LYS A 82 -1.95 2.45 8.68
N ALA A 83 -1.53 1.21 8.90
CA ALA A 83 -0.29 0.66 8.36
C ALA A 83 -0.60 -0.60 7.56
N TYR A 84 0.15 -0.81 6.49
CA TYR A 84 0.08 -2.03 5.69
C TYR A 84 1.23 -2.96 6.06
N ASP A 85 0.90 -4.18 6.47
CA ASP A 85 1.87 -5.27 6.63
C ASP A 85 1.47 -6.41 5.69
N PRO A 86 2.39 -6.93 4.86
CA PRO A 86 2.07 -7.97 3.88
C PRO A 86 1.65 -9.32 4.51
N LYS A 87 1.86 -9.52 5.82
CA LYS A 87 1.41 -10.71 6.55
C LYS A 87 0.08 -10.51 7.27
N ARG A 88 -0.24 -9.28 7.67
CA ARG A 88 -1.43 -8.95 8.48
C ARG A 88 -2.51 -8.15 7.73
N GLY A 89 -2.20 -7.63 6.54
CA GLY A 89 -3.05 -6.70 5.81
C GLY A 89 -2.94 -5.27 6.37
N VAL A 90 -3.98 -4.46 6.16
CA VAL A 90 -4.05 -3.10 6.70
C VAL A 90 -4.61 -3.13 8.13
N TYR A 91 -3.91 -2.53 9.08
CA TYR A 91 -4.31 -2.46 10.49
C TYR A 91 -4.18 -1.04 11.05
N ASP A 92 -4.97 -0.75 12.08
CA ASP A 92 -4.91 0.51 12.79
C ASP A 92 -3.61 0.56 13.62
N LEU A 93 -2.84 1.63 13.45
CA LEU A 93 -1.68 1.89 14.29
C LEU A 93 -2.19 2.21 15.69
N PRO A 94 -1.63 1.60 16.75
CA PRO A 94 -2.02 1.95 18.11
C PRO A 94 -1.79 3.44 18.29
N LYS A 95 -2.87 4.19 18.58
CA LYS A 95 -2.75 5.57 19.03
C LYS A 95 -1.84 5.53 20.24
N LYS A 96 -0.65 6.16 20.14
CA LYS A 96 0.12 6.45 21.34
C LYS A 96 -0.75 7.38 22.18
N GLU A 97 -1.36 6.85 23.23
CA GLU A 97 -1.80 7.67 24.35
C GLU A 97 -0.54 8.33 24.92
N GLU A 98 -0.49 9.65 24.80
CA GLU A 98 0.51 10.52 25.43
C GLU A 98 0.12 10.82 26.87
#